data_AF-A0A252C044-F1
#
_entry.id   AF-A0A252C044-F1
#
_cell.length_a   1.000
_cell.length_b   1.000
_cell.length_c   1.000
_cell.angle_alpha   90.00
_cell.angle_beta   90.00
_cell.angle_gamma   90.00
#
_symmetry.space_group_name_H-M   'P 1'
#
loop_
_entity.id
_entity.type
_entity.pdbx_description
1 polymer ?
#
loop_
_entity_poly.entity_id
_entity_poly.type
_entity_poly.pdbx_seq_one_letter_code
_entity_poly.pdbx_strand_id
1 'polypeptide(L)'
;MSENSFVRGLFLSRMRAGLKGMPRSVIEETINDYAAHFDAGVANGRSEEDIAQGLGDPSRLAREIRAEDGVRRWHDERTFYAAMRAVFGMIGLLAVDVFLVLPLLFIVGVFLFVVIVVGVTFSVVGAILTPLGVMGVGAFMNVDWLQGVLIGLGMLCAGVALCAFGLLISIVAMNMLVSYGRAHYRTIAAPSEI
;
A
#
# COMPACT_ATOMS: atom_id res chain seq x y z
N MET A 1 -12.02 60.79 -28.50
CA MET A 1 -11.19 59.59 -28.27
C MET A 1 -10.94 59.55 -26.78
N SER A 2 -11.64 58.66 -26.07
CA SER A 2 -12.16 58.88 -24.72
C SER A 2 -11.15 58.59 -23.61
N GLU A 3 -11.10 59.53 -22.66
CA GLU A 3 -10.42 59.47 -21.35
C GLU A 3 -10.70 58.16 -20.59
N ASN A 4 -11.90 57.58 -20.79
CA ASN A 4 -12.33 56.31 -20.21
C ASN A 4 -11.39 55.12 -20.52
N SER A 5 -10.97 54.92 -21.77
CA SER A 5 -10.17 53.73 -22.16
C SER A 5 -8.80 53.62 -21.46
N PHE A 6 -8.27 54.76 -20.98
CA PHE A 6 -7.01 54.82 -20.24
C PHE A 6 -7.14 54.23 -18.83
N VAL A 7 -8.29 54.40 -18.18
CA VAL A 7 -8.55 53.93 -16.81
C VAL A 7 -8.55 52.40 -16.74
N ARG A 8 -9.27 51.73 -17.66
CA ARG A 8 -9.23 50.27 -17.82
C ARG A 8 -7.83 49.76 -18.09
N GLY A 9 -7.12 50.37 -19.05
CA GLY A 9 -5.74 49.98 -19.39
C GLY A 9 -4.79 50.07 -18.20
N LEU A 10 -4.91 51.14 -17.41
CA LEU A 10 -4.10 51.36 -16.20
C LEU A 10 -4.43 50.35 -15.09
N PHE A 11 -5.73 50.05 -14.87
CA PHE A 11 -6.18 49.06 -13.88
C PHE A 11 -5.67 47.66 -14.22
N LEU A 12 -5.90 47.19 -15.44
CA LEU A 12 -5.48 45.86 -15.90
C LEU A 12 -3.95 45.74 -15.89
N SER A 13 -3.21 46.79 -16.27
CA SER A 13 -1.75 46.78 -16.21
C SER A 13 -1.22 46.66 -14.79
N ARG A 14 -1.83 47.35 -13.80
CA ARG A 14 -1.45 47.25 -12.39
C ARG A 14 -1.77 45.88 -11.81
N MET A 15 -2.94 45.33 -12.14
CA MET A 15 -3.33 43.98 -11.74
C MET A 15 -2.36 42.93 -12.29
N ARG A 16 -1.99 43.05 -13.57
CA ARG A 16 -1.01 42.16 -14.22
C ARG A 16 0.37 42.22 -13.56
N ALA A 17 0.80 43.41 -13.13
CA ALA A 17 2.04 43.58 -12.37
C ALA A 17 1.96 42.90 -10.99
N GLY A 18 0.81 42.95 -10.32
CA GLY A 18 0.58 42.27 -9.05
C GLY A 18 0.54 40.74 -9.13
N LEU A 19 0.06 40.19 -10.26
CA LEU A 19 0.00 38.74 -10.51
C LEU A 19 1.34 38.12 -11.00
N LYS A 20 2.40 38.94 -11.13
CA LYS A 20 3.71 38.50 -11.63
C LYS A 20 4.31 37.38 -10.77
N GLY A 21 4.55 36.21 -11.37
CA GLY A 21 5.08 35.01 -10.71
C GLY A 21 4.11 33.82 -10.69
N MET A 22 2.87 34.02 -11.14
CA MET A 22 1.94 32.94 -11.47
C MET A 22 2.19 32.35 -12.87
N PRO A 23 1.63 31.17 -13.19
CA PRO A 23 1.61 30.66 -14.55
C PRO A 23 1.00 31.67 -15.53
N ARG A 24 1.63 31.85 -16.69
CA ARG A 24 1.20 32.86 -17.67
C ARG A 24 -0.26 32.68 -18.13
N SER A 25 -0.72 31.43 -18.23
CA SER A 25 -2.11 31.10 -18.58
C SER A 25 -3.11 31.70 -17.59
N VAL A 26 -2.87 31.50 -16.30
CA VAL A 26 -3.74 32.01 -15.21
C VAL A 26 -3.77 33.54 -15.20
N ILE A 27 -2.62 34.18 -15.46
CA ILE A 27 -2.54 35.65 -15.52
C ILE A 27 -3.39 36.18 -16.69
N GLU A 28 -3.28 35.58 -17.87
CA GLU A 28 -4.04 36.03 -19.05
C GLU A 28 -5.54 35.76 -18.93
N GLU A 29 -5.91 34.60 -18.40
CA GLU A 29 -7.30 34.25 -18.08
C GLU A 29 -7.92 35.24 -17.09
N THR A 30 -7.25 35.49 -15.96
CA THR A 30 -7.72 36.46 -14.96
C THR A 30 -7.87 37.86 -15.56
N ILE A 31 -6.90 38.32 -16.35
CA ILE A 31 -6.97 39.65 -16.97
C ILE A 31 -8.11 39.73 -17.99
N ASN A 32 -8.37 38.67 -18.76
CA ASN A 32 -9.48 38.61 -19.70
C ASN A 32 -10.84 38.63 -19.00
N ASP A 33 -11.00 37.92 -17.88
CA ASP A 33 -12.24 37.92 -17.11
C ASP A 33 -12.60 39.33 -16.59
N TYR A 34 -11.60 40.04 -16.04
CA TYR A 34 -11.82 41.41 -15.58
C TYR A 34 -12.02 42.37 -16.77
N ALA A 35 -11.33 42.18 -17.89
CA ALA A 35 -11.57 42.97 -19.10
C ALA A 35 -13.01 42.82 -19.60
N ALA A 36 -13.55 41.58 -19.62
CA ALA A 36 -14.95 41.33 -19.94
C ALA A 36 -15.91 41.95 -18.92
N HIS A 37 -15.52 42.01 -17.64
CA HIS A 37 -16.31 42.66 -16.59
C HIS A 37 -16.41 44.19 -16.78
N PHE A 38 -15.34 44.82 -17.26
CA PHE A 38 -15.36 46.22 -17.69
C PHE A 38 -16.27 46.41 -18.91
N ASP A 39 -16.14 45.56 -19.93
CA ASP A 39 -16.93 45.65 -21.16
C ASP A 39 -18.44 45.51 -20.86
N ALA A 40 -18.82 44.60 -19.95
CA ALA A 40 -20.19 44.43 -19.48
C ALA A 40 -20.70 45.64 -18.67
N GLY A 41 -19.85 46.26 -17.84
CA GLY A 41 -20.23 47.46 -17.09
C GLY A 41 -20.50 48.67 -18.00
N VAL A 42 -19.67 48.83 -19.04
CA VAL A 42 -19.84 49.86 -20.06
C VAL A 42 -21.12 49.64 -20.87
N ALA A 43 -21.42 48.39 -21.24
CA ALA A 43 -22.66 48.05 -21.95
C ALA A 43 -23.93 48.35 -21.13
N ASN A 44 -23.83 48.33 -19.80
CA ASN A 44 -24.90 48.71 -18.88
C ASN A 44 -24.96 50.24 -18.60
N GLY A 45 -24.17 51.04 -19.32
CA GLY A 45 -24.18 52.50 -19.22
C GLY A 45 -23.40 53.07 -18.03
N ARG A 46 -22.55 52.27 -17.36
CA ARG A 46 -21.65 52.77 -16.29
C ARG A 46 -20.34 53.29 -16.89
N SER A 47 -19.77 54.32 -16.27
CA SER A 47 -18.43 54.81 -16.64
C SER A 47 -17.34 53.83 -16.20
N GLU A 48 -16.20 53.82 -16.89
CA GLU A 48 -15.07 52.96 -16.52
C GLU A 48 -14.46 53.36 -15.16
N GLU A 49 -14.58 54.63 -14.77
CA GLU A 49 -14.15 55.16 -13.48
C GLU A 49 -15.00 54.63 -12.33
N ASP A 50 -16.33 54.59 -12.49
CA ASP A 50 -17.25 54.01 -11.50
C ASP A 50 -17.00 52.51 -11.33
N ILE A 51 -16.71 51.81 -12.44
CA ILE A 51 -16.39 50.38 -12.42
C ILE A 51 -15.07 50.15 -11.67
N ALA A 52 -14.03 50.94 -11.96
CA ALA A 52 -12.73 50.84 -11.29
C ALA A 52 -12.81 51.18 -9.79
N GLN A 53 -13.62 52.18 -9.40
CA GLN A 53 -13.88 52.47 -7.99
C GLN A 53 -14.63 51.34 -7.28
N GLY A 54 -15.61 50.72 -7.95
CA GLY A 54 -16.34 49.57 -7.42
C GLY A 54 -15.48 48.32 -7.24
N LEU A 55 -14.46 48.15 -8.09
CA LEU A 55 -13.48 47.06 -8.02
C LEU A 55 -12.37 47.30 -6.98
N GLY A 56 -12.06 48.56 -6.67
CA GLY A 56 -11.08 48.94 -5.66
C GLY A 56 -9.62 48.91 -6.15
N ASP A 57 -8.66 48.61 -5.25
CA ASP A 57 -7.23 48.63 -5.60
C ASP A 57 -6.80 47.32 -6.30
N PRO A 58 -6.37 47.38 -7.58
CA PRO A 58 -5.96 46.20 -8.36
C PRO A 58 -4.74 45.48 -7.74
N SER A 59 -3.89 46.20 -7.01
CA SER A 59 -2.70 45.64 -6.37
C SER A 59 -3.07 44.74 -5.19
N ARG A 60 -4.08 45.16 -4.42
CA ARG A 60 -4.61 44.40 -3.30
C ARG A 60 -5.33 43.14 -3.80
N LEU A 61 -6.15 43.28 -4.84
CA LEU A 61 -6.88 42.17 -5.47
C LEU A 61 -5.91 41.11 -6.00
N ALA A 62 -4.86 41.52 -6.71
CA ALA A 62 -3.84 40.59 -7.22
C ALA A 62 -3.10 39.85 -6.10
N ARG A 63 -2.88 40.50 -4.96
CA ARG A 63 -2.25 39.87 -3.78
C ARG A 63 -3.15 38.83 -3.12
N GLU A 64 -4.45 39.07 -3.09
CA GLU A 64 -5.46 38.15 -2.55
C GLU A 64 -5.56 36.88 -3.40
N ILE A 65 -5.71 37.04 -4.73
CA ILE A 65 -5.70 35.93 -5.69
C ILE A 65 -4.42 35.08 -5.55
N ARG A 66 -3.27 35.73 -5.32
CA ARG A 66 -1.98 35.06 -5.12
C ARG A 66 -1.89 34.28 -3.81
N ALA A 67 -2.47 34.79 -2.75
CA ALA A 67 -2.52 34.10 -1.48
C ALA A 67 -3.36 32.82 -1.61
N GLU A 68 -4.54 32.92 -2.22
CA GLU A 68 -5.44 31.77 -2.42
C GLU A 68 -4.84 30.68 -3.30
N ASP A 69 -4.25 31.06 -4.44
CA ASP A 69 -3.65 30.12 -5.39
C ASP A 69 -2.38 29.45 -4.82
N GLY A 70 -1.58 30.20 -4.05
CA GLY A 70 -0.42 29.66 -3.35
C GLY A 70 -0.80 28.64 -2.27
N VAL A 71 -1.86 28.91 -1.51
CA VAL A 71 -2.36 27.97 -0.48
C VAL A 71 -2.97 26.72 -1.13
N ARG A 72 -3.75 26.86 -2.21
CA ARG A 72 -4.30 25.72 -2.96
C ARG A 72 -3.21 24.83 -3.52
N ARG A 73 -2.23 25.38 -4.24
CA ARG A 73 -1.11 24.59 -4.80
C ARG A 73 -0.30 23.89 -3.72
N TRP A 74 -0.05 24.55 -2.59
CA TRP A 74 0.63 23.91 -1.47
C TRP A 74 -0.16 22.72 -0.92
N HIS A 75 -1.49 22.85 -0.82
CA HIS A 75 -2.36 21.76 -0.36
C HIS A 75 -2.41 20.60 -1.38
N ASP A 76 -2.51 20.90 -2.67
CA ASP A 76 -2.54 19.93 -3.76
C ASP A 76 -1.21 19.17 -3.88
N GLU A 77 -0.09 19.88 -3.86
CA GLU A 77 1.24 19.27 -3.88
C GLU A 77 1.43 18.37 -2.65
N ARG A 78 1.08 18.83 -1.44
CA ARG A 78 1.17 18.00 -0.22
C ARG A 78 0.33 16.74 -0.31
N THR A 79 -0.86 16.84 -0.90
CA THR A 79 -1.76 15.70 -1.11
C THR A 79 -1.18 14.72 -2.13
N PHE A 80 -0.59 15.22 -3.22
CA PHE A 80 0.08 14.40 -4.22
C PHE A 80 1.32 13.69 -3.68
N TYR A 81 2.19 14.40 -2.96
CA TYR A 81 3.37 13.79 -2.32
C TYR A 81 2.98 12.77 -1.24
N ALA A 82 1.92 13.05 -0.45
CA ALA A 82 1.40 12.10 0.53
C ALA A 82 0.84 10.84 -0.14
N ALA A 83 0.07 11.00 -1.22
CA ALA A 83 -0.45 9.89 -2.01
C ALA A 83 0.69 9.06 -2.64
N MET A 84 1.69 9.72 -3.23
CA MET A 84 2.85 9.06 -3.81
C MET A 84 3.65 8.28 -2.76
N ARG A 85 3.86 8.86 -1.58
CA ARG A 85 4.51 8.18 -0.45
C ARG A 85 3.72 6.95 0.00
N ALA A 86 2.39 7.04 0.04
CA ALA A 86 1.53 5.91 0.38
C ALA A 86 1.63 4.79 -0.67
N VAL A 87 1.61 5.14 -1.96
CA VAL A 87 1.75 4.17 -3.06
C VAL A 87 3.11 3.48 -3.01
N PHE A 88 4.21 4.23 -2.88
CA PHE A 88 5.54 3.63 -2.74
C PHE A 88 5.69 2.81 -1.46
N GLY A 89 5.07 3.24 -0.36
CA GLY A 89 5.01 2.46 0.88
C GLY A 89 4.29 1.13 0.68
N MET A 90 3.16 1.14 -0.02
CA MET A 90 2.37 -0.06 -0.32
C MET A 90 3.13 -1.01 -1.25
N ILE A 91 3.74 -0.49 -2.31
CA ILE A 91 4.58 -1.27 -3.24
C ILE A 91 5.80 -1.83 -2.51
N GLY A 92 6.46 -1.02 -1.67
CA GLY A 92 7.61 -1.45 -0.89
C GLY A 92 7.27 -2.56 0.10
N LEU A 93 6.14 -2.44 0.79
CA LEU A 93 5.63 -3.49 1.67
C LEU A 93 5.31 -4.77 0.89
N LEU A 94 4.62 -4.64 -0.25
CA LEU A 94 4.31 -5.79 -1.13
C LEU A 94 5.59 -6.46 -1.65
N ALA A 95 6.60 -5.68 -2.00
CA ALA A 95 7.89 -6.19 -2.46
C ALA A 95 8.60 -6.98 -1.35
N VAL A 96 8.62 -6.45 -0.12
CA VAL A 96 9.18 -7.14 1.06
C VAL A 96 8.43 -8.45 1.33
N ASP A 97 7.09 -8.43 1.28
CA ASP A 97 6.29 -9.63 1.50
C ASP A 97 6.56 -10.71 0.44
N VAL A 98 6.64 -10.33 -0.84
CA VAL A 98 6.91 -11.27 -1.93
C VAL A 98 8.35 -11.81 -1.87
N PHE A 99 9.33 -10.95 -1.59
CA PHE A 99 10.74 -11.37 -1.60
C PHE A 99 11.20 -12.09 -0.34
N LEU A 100 10.60 -11.82 0.83
CA LEU A 100 11.02 -12.44 2.10
C LEU A 100 10.01 -13.44 2.62
N VAL A 101 8.72 -13.06 2.70
CA VAL A 101 7.71 -13.91 3.35
C VAL A 101 7.35 -15.12 2.49
N LEU A 102 7.15 -14.92 1.18
CA LEU A 102 6.80 -16.01 0.26
C LEU A 102 7.85 -17.13 0.19
N PRO A 103 9.16 -16.87 -0.07
CA PRO A 103 10.16 -17.93 -0.12
C PRO A 103 10.38 -18.58 1.24
N LEU A 104 10.30 -17.82 2.34
CA LEU A 104 10.39 -18.39 3.69
C LEU A 104 9.24 -19.38 3.94
N LEU A 105 8.01 -18.98 3.58
CA LEU A 105 6.82 -19.84 3.72
C LEU A 105 6.93 -21.09 2.84
N PHE A 106 7.47 -20.95 1.62
CA PHE A 106 7.73 -22.07 0.74
C PHE A 106 8.73 -23.06 1.35
N ILE A 107 9.86 -22.59 1.88
CA ILE A 107 10.88 -23.44 2.52
C ILE A 107 10.29 -24.20 3.72
N VAL A 108 9.56 -23.50 4.60
CA VAL A 108 8.91 -24.12 5.77
C VAL A 108 7.86 -25.14 5.33
N GLY A 109 7.06 -24.82 4.30
CA GLY A 109 6.06 -25.73 3.75
C GLY A 109 6.66 -27.00 3.16
N VAL A 110 7.73 -26.88 2.37
CA VAL A 110 8.46 -28.03 1.81
C VAL A 110 9.09 -28.87 2.91
N PHE A 111 9.72 -28.24 3.91
CA PHE A 111 10.30 -28.95 5.05
C PHE A 111 9.25 -29.77 5.80
N LEU A 112 8.09 -29.17 6.10
CA LEU A 112 6.97 -29.86 6.74
C LEU A 112 6.45 -31.02 5.89
N PHE A 113 6.30 -30.81 4.59
CA PHE A 113 5.87 -31.85 3.66
C PHE A 113 6.82 -33.05 3.68
N VAL A 114 8.14 -32.80 3.63
CA VAL A 114 9.16 -33.86 3.70
C VAL A 114 9.07 -34.61 5.04
N VAL A 115 8.96 -33.91 6.18
CA VAL A 115 8.84 -34.54 7.51
C VAL A 115 7.62 -35.46 7.58
N ILE A 116 6.47 -35.02 7.04
CA ILE A 116 5.25 -35.83 7.02
C ILE A 116 5.42 -37.05 6.11
N VAL A 117 5.94 -36.87 4.89
CA VAL A 117 6.14 -37.98 3.94
C VAL A 117 7.10 -39.03 4.50
N VAL A 118 8.20 -38.58 5.11
CA VAL A 118 9.16 -39.49 5.76
C VAL A 118 8.50 -40.20 6.94
N GLY A 119 7.80 -39.47 7.82
CA GLY A 119 7.08 -40.05 8.96
C GLY A 119 6.05 -41.11 8.55
N VAL A 120 5.26 -40.83 7.50
CA VAL A 120 4.28 -41.78 6.94
C VAL A 120 4.99 -42.99 6.35
N THR A 121 6.06 -42.79 5.59
CA THR A 121 6.82 -43.89 4.97
C THR A 121 7.38 -44.83 6.04
N PHE A 122 8.02 -44.28 7.08
CA PHE A 122 8.51 -45.06 8.22
C PHE A 122 7.39 -45.78 8.97
N SER A 123 6.24 -45.14 9.14
CA SER A 123 5.07 -45.76 9.79
C SER A 123 4.54 -46.95 8.98
N VAL A 124 4.42 -46.80 7.66
CA VAL A 124 3.93 -47.84 6.75
C VAL A 124 4.92 -49.01 6.68
N VAL A 125 6.22 -48.72 6.50
CA VAL A 125 7.27 -49.74 6.48
C VAL A 125 7.33 -50.47 7.82
N GLY A 126 7.30 -49.74 8.93
CA GLY A 126 7.23 -50.32 10.26
C GLY A 126 6.03 -51.24 10.42
N ALA A 127 4.82 -50.78 10.07
CA ALA A 127 3.58 -51.54 10.16
C ALA A 127 3.56 -52.83 9.32
N ILE A 128 4.27 -52.86 8.18
CA ILE A 128 4.41 -54.06 7.36
C ILE A 128 5.48 -54.99 7.95
N LEU A 129 6.59 -54.45 8.46
CA LEU A 129 7.69 -55.24 9.03
C LEU A 129 7.32 -55.93 10.34
N THR A 130 6.51 -55.31 11.22
CA THR A 130 6.12 -55.91 12.50
C THR A 130 5.49 -57.31 12.35
N PRO A 131 4.42 -57.51 11.55
CA PRO A 131 3.81 -58.82 11.38
C PRO A 131 4.73 -59.82 10.66
N LEU A 132 5.56 -59.35 9.72
CA LEU A 132 6.55 -60.21 9.04
C LEU A 132 7.65 -60.70 10.00
N GLY A 133 8.07 -59.86 10.95
CA GLY A 133 8.98 -60.23 12.02
C GLY A 133 8.38 -61.30 12.94
N VAL A 134 7.11 -61.18 13.31
CA VAL A 134 6.39 -62.19 14.10
C VAL A 134 6.30 -63.54 13.37
N MET A 135 6.08 -63.52 12.06
CA MET A 135 6.03 -64.73 11.22
C MET A 135 7.41 -65.36 10.95
N GLY A 136 8.50 -64.77 11.44
CA GLY A 136 9.86 -65.28 11.22
C GLY A 136 10.35 -65.16 9.77
N VAL A 137 9.67 -64.35 8.94
CA VAL A 137 10.01 -64.14 7.53
C VAL A 137 11.28 -63.28 7.37
N GLY A 138 11.79 -62.71 8.47
CA GLY A 138 13.08 -62.00 8.55
C GLY A 138 14.34 -62.83 8.22
N ALA A 139 14.18 -64.13 7.95
CA ALA A 139 15.25 -65.03 7.51
C ALA A 139 16.04 -64.50 6.29
N PHE A 140 15.43 -63.67 5.42
CA PHE A 140 16.11 -63.03 4.29
C PHE A 140 17.21 -62.02 4.70
N MET A 141 17.19 -61.54 5.94
CA MET A 141 18.13 -60.53 6.45
C MET A 141 19.05 -61.07 7.57
N ASN A 142 19.03 -62.39 7.86
CA ASN A 142 19.70 -63.01 9.02
C ASN A 142 19.28 -62.38 10.37
N VAL A 143 18.02 -62.01 10.52
CA VAL A 143 17.51 -61.34 11.73
C VAL A 143 16.61 -62.30 12.49
N ASP A 144 16.83 -62.46 13.80
CA ASP A 144 15.96 -63.28 14.67
C ASP A 144 14.55 -62.68 14.74
N TRP A 145 13.54 -63.51 14.99
CA TRP A 145 12.13 -63.08 15.04
C TRP A 145 11.90 -61.90 15.99
N LEU A 146 12.53 -61.93 17.18
CA LEU A 146 12.46 -60.84 18.17
C LEU A 146 13.09 -59.54 17.65
N GLN A 147 14.25 -59.63 16.99
CA GLN A 147 14.92 -58.48 16.41
C GLN A 147 14.09 -57.86 15.27
N GLY A 148 13.47 -58.69 14.42
CA GLY A 148 12.59 -58.24 13.35
C GLY A 148 11.36 -57.48 13.88
N VAL A 149 10.74 -57.99 14.95
CA VAL A 149 9.62 -57.30 15.62
C VAL A 149 10.05 -55.97 16.23
N LEU A 150 11.20 -55.93 16.91
CA LEU A 150 11.72 -54.71 17.52
C LEU A 150 12.06 -53.63 16.48
N ILE A 151 12.61 -54.02 15.33
CA ILE A 151 12.89 -53.09 14.21
C ILE A 151 11.59 -52.55 13.62
N GLY A 152 10.61 -53.43 13.35
CA GLY A 152 9.31 -53.01 12.80
C GLY A 152 8.55 -52.07 13.74
N LEU A 153 8.50 -52.42 15.03
CA LEU A 153 7.86 -51.59 16.06
C LEU A 153 8.60 -50.26 16.26
N GLY A 154 9.93 -50.29 16.26
CA GLY A 154 10.77 -49.09 16.35
C GLY A 154 10.54 -48.12 15.19
N MET A 155 10.50 -48.64 13.95
CA MET A 155 10.19 -47.83 12.77
C MET A 155 8.77 -47.27 12.81
N LEU A 156 7.80 -48.05 13.29
CA LEU A 156 6.41 -47.62 13.44
C LEU A 156 6.31 -46.48 14.46
N CYS A 157 6.87 -46.64 15.66
CA CYS A 157 6.89 -45.61 16.68
C CYS A 157 7.63 -44.35 16.23
N ALA A 158 8.76 -44.51 15.55
CA ALA A 158 9.53 -43.39 15.00
C ALA A 158 8.75 -42.62 13.92
N GLY A 159 8.06 -43.34 13.03
CA GLY A 159 7.21 -42.74 12.01
C GLY A 159 6.04 -41.95 12.62
N VAL A 160 5.35 -42.54 13.61
CA VAL A 160 4.24 -41.87 14.31
C VAL A 160 4.75 -40.64 15.07
N ALA A 161 5.90 -40.73 15.74
CA ALA A 161 6.50 -39.60 16.44
C ALA A 161 6.87 -38.46 15.48
N LEU A 162 7.43 -38.77 14.31
CA LEU A 162 7.74 -37.80 13.26
C LEU A 162 6.47 -37.12 12.71
N CYS A 163 5.41 -37.90 12.45
CA CYS A 163 4.12 -37.36 12.02
C CYS A 163 3.51 -36.44 13.08
N ALA A 164 3.50 -36.86 14.36
CA ALA A 164 2.99 -36.06 15.46
C ALA A 164 3.78 -34.75 15.63
N PHE A 165 5.11 -34.82 15.54
CA PHE A 165 5.98 -33.64 15.58
C PHE A 165 5.73 -32.69 14.40
N GLY A 166 5.60 -33.22 13.18
CA GLY A 166 5.24 -32.44 11.99
C GLY A 166 3.88 -31.75 12.12
N LEU A 167 2.87 -32.44 12.67
CA LEU A 167 1.55 -31.87 12.95
C LEU A 167 1.62 -30.74 13.97
N LEU A 168 2.37 -30.89 15.06
CA LEU A 168 2.56 -29.83 16.05
C LEU A 168 3.22 -28.58 15.42
N ILE A 169 4.26 -28.77 14.60
CA ILE A 169 4.87 -27.66 13.87
C ILE A 169 3.86 -27.03 12.92
N SER A 170 3.01 -27.80 12.23
CA SER A 170 1.98 -27.25 11.35
C SER A 170 0.98 -26.36 12.12
N ILE A 171 0.58 -26.77 13.32
CA ILE A 171 -0.33 -25.98 14.18
C ILE A 171 0.35 -24.68 14.61
N VAL A 172 1.61 -24.75 15.03
CA VAL A 172 2.39 -23.56 15.41
C VAL A 172 2.55 -22.62 14.22
N ALA A 173 2.91 -23.14 13.04
CA ALA A 173 3.06 -22.37 11.81
C ALA A 173 1.74 -21.69 11.41
N MET A 174 0.61 -22.42 11.48
CA MET A 174 -0.71 -21.85 11.19
C MET A 174 -1.09 -20.78 12.20
N ASN A 175 -0.85 -21.00 13.49
CA ASN A 175 -1.13 -19.99 14.53
C ASN A 175 -0.23 -18.75 14.38
N MET A 176 1.03 -18.93 13.99
CA MET A 176 1.96 -17.84 13.70
C MET A 176 1.49 -17.03 12.48
N LEU A 177 1.03 -17.70 11.42
CA LEU A 177 0.46 -17.06 10.23
C LEU A 177 -0.82 -16.27 10.56
N VAL A 178 -1.73 -16.85 11.34
CA VAL A 178 -2.96 -16.19 11.78
C VAL A 178 -2.66 -15.04 12.75
N SER A 179 -1.66 -15.17 13.61
CA SER A 179 -1.19 -14.09 14.48
C SER A 179 -0.62 -12.93 13.68
N TYR A 180 0.21 -13.22 12.67
CA TYR A 180 0.76 -12.22 11.76
C TYR A 180 -0.36 -11.50 11.00
N GLY A 181 -1.31 -12.25 10.43
CA GLY A 181 -2.50 -11.68 9.79
C GLY A 181 -3.29 -10.78 10.74
N ARG A 182 -3.57 -11.24 11.97
CA ARG A 182 -4.25 -10.44 13.00
C ARG A 182 -3.48 -9.18 13.40
N ALA A 183 -2.16 -9.24 13.50
CA ALA A 183 -1.34 -8.05 13.79
C ALA A 183 -1.46 -7.01 12.68
N HIS A 184 -1.49 -7.46 11.42
CA HIS A 184 -1.69 -6.60 10.25
C HIS A 184 -3.11 -6.02 10.20
N TYR A 185 -4.14 -6.82 10.51
CA TYR A 185 -5.51 -6.32 10.64
C TYR A 185 -5.66 -5.35 11.81
N ARG A 186 -4.96 -5.56 12.94
CA ARG A 186 -4.99 -4.62 14.07
C ARG A 186 -4.40 -3.26 13.70
N THR A 187 -3.41 -3.21 12.81
CA THR A 187 -2.86 -1.94 12.32
C THR A 187 -3.79 -1.21 11.35
N ILE A 188 -4.69 -1.92 10.68
CA ILE A 188 -5.65 -1.34 9.73
C ILE A 188 -6.99 -0.99 10.43
N ALA A 189 -7.39 -1.80 11.41
CA ALA A 189 -8.62 -1.66 12.19
C ALA A 189 -8.41 -0.90 13.50
N ALA A 190 -7.39 -0.04 13.59
CA ALA A 190 -7.34 1.01 14.60
C ALA A 190 -7.93 2.30 14.02
N PRO A 191 -9.28 2.48 14.02
CA PRO A 191 -9.84 3.81 13.90
C PRO A 191 -9.40 4.63 15.10
N SER A 192 -8.78 5.76 14.78
CA SER A 192 -8.84 7.02 15.53
C SER A 192 -9.65 6.96 16.83
N GLU A 193 -8.97 6.75 17.95
CA GLU A 193 -9.43 7.30 19.22
C GLU A 193 -8.61 8.56 19.51
N ILE A 194 -9.33 9.66 19.35
CA ILE A 194 -9.30 10.98 20.00
C ILE A 194 -8.33 11.07 21.19
#